data_AF-A0AAV5HBZ1-F1
#
_entry.id   AF-A0AAV5HBZ1-F1
#
_cell.length_a   1.000
_cell.length_b   1.000
_cell.length_c   1.000
_cell.angle_alpha   90.00
_cell.angle_beta   90.00
_cell.angle_gamma   90.00
#
_symmetry.space_group_name_H-M   'P 1'
#
loop_
_entity.id
_entity.type
_entity.pdbx_description
1 polymer ?
#
loop_
_entity_poly.entity_id
_entity_poly.type
_entity_poly.pdbx_seq_one_letter_code
_entity_poly.pdbx_strand_id
1 'polypeptide(L)' 'MRAETVNPDKITMSTIISACAQTGALDIGREIHLYVIQTGFDLDVYIGSALVDMYAKGKGLFWCSLN' A
#
# COMPACT_ATOMS: atom_id res chain seq x y z
N MET A 1 2.85 -19.35 -18.58
CA MET A 1 2.69 -19.12 -17.13
C MET A 1 1.26 -19.49 -16.79
N ARG A 2 1.04 -20.45 -15.88
CA ARG A 2 -0.32 -20.81 -15.47
C ARG A 2 -0.90 -19.65 -14.66
N ALA A 3 -2.08 -19.19 -15.08
CA ALA A 3 -2.94 -18.34 -14.26
C ALA A 3 -3.60 -19.24 -13.20
N GLU A 4 -2.84 -19.61 -12.18
CA GLU A 4 -3.42 -19.98 -10.90
C GLU A 4 -3.76 -18.67 -10.20
N THR A 5 -5.02 -18.47 -9.81
CA THR A 5 -5.46 -17.30 -9.05
C THR A 5 -4.84 -17.35 -7.66
N VAL A 6 -3.58 -16.94 -7.57
CA VAL A 6 -2.87 -16.80 -6.30
C VAL A 6 -3.39 -15.52 -5.68
N ASN A 7 -4.15 -15.66 -4.59
CA ASN A 7 -4.52 -14.52 -3.78
C ASN A 7 -3.24 -13.93 -3.18
N PRO A 8 -3.02 -12.61 -3.30
CA PRO A 8 -1.86 -11.98 -2.68
C PRO A 8 -1.90 -12.19 -1.17
N ASP A 9 -0.77 -12.61 -0.62
CA ASP A 9 -0.59 -12.79 0.82
C ASP A 9 -0.14 -11.48 1.49
N LYS A 10 0.03 -11.52 2.82
CA LYS A 10 0.44 -10.36 3.61
C LYS A 10 1.78 -9.75 3.16
N ILE A 11 2.70 -10.60 2.71
CA ILE A 11 4.05 -10.18 2.25
C ILE A 11 3.93 -9.45 0.92
N THR A 12 3.10 -9.97 0.02
CA THR A 12 2.81 -9.35 -1.26
C THR A 12 2.18 -7.97 -1.02
N MET A 13 1.18 -7.89 -0.15
CA MET A 13 0.50 -6.64 0.16
C MET A 13 1.42 -5.59 0.78
N SER A 14 2.26 -5.98 1.75
CA SER A 14 3.22 -5.04 2.37
C SER A 14 4.25 -4.51 1.37
N THR A 15 4.67 -5.36 0.42
CA THR A 15 5.58 -4.96 -0.66
C THR A 15 4.92 -3.93 -1.57
N ILE A 16 3.68 -4.17 -2.01
CA ILE A 16 2.97 -3.24 -2.88
C ILE A 16 2.69 -1.90 -2.17
N ILE A 17 2.25 -1.93 -0.90
CA ILE A 17 2.02 -0.72 -0.09
C ILE A 17 3.32 0.09 0.04
N SER A 18 4.45 -0.58 0.32
CA SER A 18 5.76 0.06 0.42
C SER A 18 6.19 0.71 -0.90
N ALA A 19 5.93 0.05 -2.03
CA ALA A 19 6.19 0.62 -3.35
C ALA A 19 5.32 1.86 -3.62
N CYS A 20 4.04 1.83 -3.23
CA CYS A 20 3.15 2.99 -3.34
C CYS A 20 3.63 4.16 -2.48
N ALA A 21 4.16 3.88 -1.29
CA ALA A 21 4.71 4.89 -0.39
C ALA A 21 5.94 5.60 -1.00
N GLN A 22 6.82 4.84 -1.68
CA GLN A 22 8.04 5.36 -2.30
C GLN A 22 7.77 6.10 -3.61
N THR A 23 6.80 5.63 -4.40
CA THR A 23 6.43 6.23 -5.70
C THR A 23 5.43 7.39 -5.57
N GLY A 24 4.81 7.55 -4.40
CA GLY A 24 3.74 8.53 -4.20
C GLY A 24 2.42 8.18 -4.89
N ALA A 25 2.25 6.93 -5.33
CA ALA A 25 1.08 6.46 -6.06
C ALA A 25 -0.14 6.30 -5.13
N LEU A 26 -0.65 7.41 -4.60
CA LEU A 26 -1.76 7.43 -3.63
C LEU A 26 -3.08 6.87 -4.18
N ASP A 27 -3.33 7.00 -5.49
CA ASP A 27 -4.54 6.44 -6.11
C ASP A 27 -4.54 4.91 -6.04
N ILE A 28 -3.43 4.29 -6.46
CA ILE A 28 -3.21 2.84 -6.36
C ILE A 28 -3.22 2.41 -4.88
N GLY A 29 -2.54 3.17 -4.02
CA GLY A 29 -2.51 2.92 -2.58
C GLY A 29 -3.90 2.89 -1.92
N ARG A 30 -4.85 3.70 -2.41
CA ARG A 30 -6.25 3.69 -1.94
C ARG A 30 -7.00 2.45 -2.36
N GLU A 31 -6.84 2.00 -3.60
CA GLU A 31 -7.45 0.75 -4.08
C GLU A 31 -6.95 -0.46 -3.28
N ILE A 32 -5.64 -0.49 -3.03
CA ILE A 32 -4.99 -1.52 -2.20
C ILE A 32 -5.51 -1.47 -0.77
N HIS A 33 -5.66 -0.28 -0.18
CA HIS A 33 -6.20 -0.15 1.17
C HIS A 33 -7.62 -0.73 1.26
N LEU A 34 -8.46 -0.53 0.24
CA LEU A 34 -9.80 -1.13 0.20
C LEU A 34 -9.71 -2.67 0.18
N TYR A 35 -8.82 -3.24 -0.63
CA TYR A 35 -8.59 -4.68 -0.66
C TYR A 35 -8.09 -5.23 0.68
N VAL A 36 -7.20 -4.50 1.35
CA VAL A 36 -6.68 -4.86 2.69
C VAL A 36 -7.82 -4.96 3.71
N ILE A 37 -8.77 -4.02 3.69
CA ILE A 37 -9.96 -4.05 4.57
C ILE A 37 -10.86 -5.24 4.21
N GLN A 38 -11.13 -5.46 2.92
CA GLN A 38 -12.00 -6.54 2.47
C GLN A 38 -11.45 -7.94 2.81
N THR A 39 -10.13 -8.06 2.94
CA THR A 39 -9.45 -9.33 3.27
C THR A 39 -9.11 -9.49 4.76
N GLY A 40 -9.38 -8.48 5.59
CA GLY A 40 -9.05 -8.48 7.02
C GLY A 40 -7.55 -8.35 7.32
N PHE A 41 -6.77 -7.93 6.31
CA PHE A 41 -5.33 -7.72 6.45
C PHE A 41 -5.00 -6.42 7.20
N ASP A 42 -5.97 -5.51 7.34
CA ASP A 42 -5.88 -4.29 8.15
C ASP A 42 -5.64 -4.58 9.64
N LEU A 43 -6.04 -5.76 10.11
CA LEU A 43 -5.79 -6.23 11.49
C LEU A 43 -4.32 -6.60 11.73
N ASP A 44 -3.51 -6.72 10.68
CA ASP A 44 -2.09 -6.98 10.80
C ASP A 44 -1.33 -5.67 11.06
N VAL A 45 -0.64 -5.60 12.20
CA VAL A 45 0.10 -4.40 12.62
C VAL A 45 1.17 -3.95 11.61
N TYR A 46 1.78 -4.89 10.88
CA TYR A 46 2.78 -4.57 9.88
C TYR A 46 2.13 -3.91 8.65
N ILE A 47 0.99 -4.43 8.21
CA ILE A 47 0.23 -3.86 7.09
C ILE A 47 -0.34 -2.49 7.47
N GLY A 48 -0.92 -2.36 8.66
CA GLY A 48 -1.41 -1.08 9.18
C GLY A 48 -0.31 -0.02 9.25
N SER A 49 0.88 -0.39 9.74
CA SER A 49 2.04 0.52 9.78
C SER A 49 2.50 0.95 8.39
N ALA A 50 2.53 0.02 7.43
CA ALA A 50 2.87 0.33 6.04
C ALA A 50 1.86 1.27 5.37
N LEU A 51 0.55 1.10 5.64
CA LEU A 51 -0.49 2.00 5.15
C LEU A 51 -0.32 3.42 5.71
N VAL A 52 -0.03 3.54 7.02
CA VAL A 52 0.23 4.84 7.65
C VAL A 52 1.44 5.53 7.01
N ASP A 53 2.54 4.81 6.81
CA ASP A 53 3.75 5.33 6.14
C ASP A 53 3.43 5.81 4.71
N MET A 54 2.66 5.02 3.96
CA MET A 54 2.23 5.36 2.60
C MET A 54 1.41 6.65 2.56
N TYR A 55 0.39 6.80 3.42
CA TYR A 55 -0.42 8.02 3.46
C TYR A 55 0.37 9.24 3.95
N ALA A 56 1.32 9.05 4.87
CA ALA A 56 2.19 10.12 5.36
C ALA A 56 3.12 10.64 4.25
N LYS A 57 3.80 9.73 3.54
CA LYS A 57 4.74 10.09 2.46
C LYS A 57 4.04 10.62 1.21
N GLY A 58 2.91 10.05 0.80
CA GLY A 58 2.17 10.50 -0.36
C GLY A 58 1.66 11.94 -0.24
N LYS A 59 1.37 12.41 0.98
CA LYS A 59 1.05 13.83 1.24
C LYS A 59 2.29 14.72 1.36
N GLY A 60 3.44 14.14 1.72
CA GLY A 60 4.73 14.83 1.82
C GLY A 60 5.42 15.10 0.49
N LEU A 61 5.15 14.31 -0.57
CA LEU A 61 5.73 14.52 -1.90
C LEU A 61 5.29 15.82 -2.58
N PHE A 62 4.16 16.41 -2.17
CA PHE A 62 3.77 17.76 -2.62
C PHE A 62 4.64 18.87 -2.01
N TRP A 63 5.38 18.62 -0.92
CA TRP A 63 6.22 19.63 -0.27
C TRP A 63 7.67 19.66 -0.80
N CYS A 64 8.14 18.60 -1.45
CA CYS A 64 9.53 18.53 -1.94
C CYS A 64 9.69 18.96 -3.41
N SER A 65 8.66 18.87 -4.25
CA SER A 65 8.71 19.37 -5.64
C SER A 65 8.40 20.87 -5.81
N LEU A 66 8.21 21.60 -4.70
CA LEU A 66 7.93 23.05 -4.69
C LEU A 66 9.05 23.90 -4.08
N ASN A 67 10.27 23.36 -3.94
CA ASN A 67 11.46 24.13 -3.55
C ASN A 67 12.59 23.91 -4.56
#